data_AF-A0AA41VAY9-F1
#
_entry.id   AF-A0AA41VAY9-F1
#
_cell.length_a   1.000
_cell.length_b   1.000
_cell.length_c   1.000
_cell.angle_alpha   90.00
_cell.angle_beta   90.00
_cell.angle_gamma   90.00
#
_symmetry.space_group_name_H-M   'P 1'
#
loop_
_entity.id
_entity.type
_entity.pdbx_description
1 polymer ?
#
loop_
_entity_poly.entity_id
_entity_poly.type
_entity_poly.pdbx_seq_one_letter_code
_entity_poly.pdbx_strand_id
1 'polypeptide(L)'
;MPRFYARIKKVHSPFKVDITWLDFFKHEKTDTIEDICIFSHRIVWEKGVRNSCTIYPRKGETWAVYKNWNIEWSSDPNNHREFEYEYVVVLSDYTHKSGISVARLVKLKGFVCLFMPTKNTRMGSFQIPADEMLRFSHRVPSFRTSGKEQKDVPEGYFELDPASLVSNLEEIS
;
A
#
# COMPACT_ATOMS: atom_id res chain seq x y z
N MET A 1 1.65 10.80 -2.64
CA MET A 1 0.25 10.70 -2.15
C MET A 1 0.25 9.98 -0.82
N PRO A 2 0.05 10.66 0.33
CA PRO A 2 -0.40 9.95 1.51
C PRO A 2 -1.86 9.52 1.25
N ARG A 3 -2.13 8.21 1.28
CA ARG A 3 -3.48 7.68 1.10
C ARG A 3 -4.11 7.52 2.47
N PHE A 4 -4.96 8.47 2.81
CA PHE A 4 -5.75 8.44 4.03
C PHE A 4 -6.71 7.25 4.00
N TYR A 5 -6.87 6.59 5.15
CA TYR A 5 -7.93 5.61 5.33
C TYR A 5 -9.11 6.28 6.01
N ALA A 6 -10.32 5.80 5.70
CA ALA A 6 -11.53 6.27 6.35
C ALA A 6 -12.48 5.11 6.62
N ARG A 7 -13.20 5.21 7.73
CA ARG A 7 -14.27 4.30 8.09
C ARG A 7 -15.59 4.87 7.58
N ILE A 8 -16.24 4.16 6.66
CA ILE A 8 -17.61 4.48 6.24
C ILE A 8 -18.56 4.22 7.41
N LYS A 9 -19.35 5.23 7.76
CA LYS A 9 -20.35 5.19 8.84
C LYS A 9 -21.75 4.90 8.29
N LYS A 10 -22.13 5.60 7.22
CA LYS A 10 -23.47 5.50 6.63
C LYS A 10 -23.43 5.92 5.17
N VAL A 11 -24.21 5.24 4.34
CA VAL A 11 -24.42 5.57 2.92
C VAL A 11 -25.88 5.96 2.74
N HIS A 12 -26.13 7.02 1.99
CA HIS A 12 -27.45 7.59 1.73
C HIS A 12 -27.78 7.61 0.22
N SER A 13 -29.05 7.86 -0.10
CA SER A 13 -29.55 8.07 -1.48
C SER A 13 -30.29 9.42 -1.56
N PRO A 14 -30.02 10.30 -2.57
CA PRO A 14 -28.96 10.20 -3.57
C PRO A 14 -27.56 10.09 -2.93
N PHE A 15 -26.55 9.63 -3.68
CA PHE A 15 -25.27 9.20 -3.10
C PHE A 15 -24.65 10.27 -2.20
N LYS A 16 -24.57 9.95 -0.90
CA LYS A 16 -23.78 10.65 0.12
C LYS A 16 -23.24 9.62 1.08
N VAL A 17 -22.04 9.84 1.59
CA VAL A 17 -21.43 8.93 2.56
C VAL A 17 -20.80 9.69 3.71
N ASP A 18 -21.19 9.31 4.92
CA ASP A 18 -20.57 9.82 6.14
C ASP A 18 -19.35 8.96 6.45
N ILE A 19 -18.20 9.59 6.64
CA ILE A 19 -16.93 8.90 6.91
C ILE A 19 -16.25 9.48 8.15
N THR A 20 -15.49 8.65 8.86
CA THR A 20 -14.52 9.10 9.86
C THR A 20 -13.12 8.82 9.32
N TRP A 21 -12.30 9.85 9.17
CA TRP A 21 -10.90 9.68 8.79
C TRP A 21 -10.14 8.94 9.88
N LEU A 22 -9.35 7.95 9.46
CA LEU A 22 -8.45 7.21 10.33
C LEU A 22 -7.09 7.91 10.22
N ASP A 23 -6.88 8.88 11.11
CA ASP A 23 -5.58 9.51 11.27
C ASP A 23 -4.78 8.75 12.35
N PHE A 24 -3.45 8.70 12.20
CA PHE A 24 -2.58 8.07 13.21
C PHE A 24 -2.60 8.86 14.52
N PHE A 25 -3.04 10.12 14.48
CA PHE A 25 -3.19 11.01 15.62
C PHE A 25 -4.67 11.18 16.00
N LYS A 26 -4.95 11.20 17.30
CA LYS A 26 -6.27 11.01 17.97
C LYS A 26 -7.42 11.97 17.62
N HIS A 27 -7.34 12.75 16.55
CA HIS A 27 -8.43 13.64 16.16
C HIS A 27 -9.38 12.89 15.22
N GLU A 28 -10.47 12.36 15.77
CA GLU A 28 -11.55 11.82 14.94
C GLU A 28 -12.19 12.96 14.14
N LYS A 29 -11.83 13.08 12.86
CA LYS A 29 -12.48 14.00 11.93
C LYS A 29 -13.55 13.23 11.14
N THR A 30 -14.79 13.73 11.20
CA THR A 30 -15.90 13.18 10.42
C THR A 30 -16.27 14.15 9.32
N ASP A 31 -16.44 13.64 8.11
CA ASP A 31 -16.83 14.42 6.93
C ASP A 31 -17.99 13.70 6.20
N THR A 32 -18.83 14.45 5.48
CA THR A 32 -19.82 13.91 4.54
C THR A 32 -19.30 14.14 3.13
N ILE A 33 -19.21 13.07 2.36
CA ILE A 33 -18.67 13.08 1.00
C ILE A 33 -19.79 12.78 0.00
N GLU A 34 -19.84 13.56 -1.07
CA GLU A 34 -20.79 13.38 -2.18
C GLU A 34 -20.12 12.84 -3.45
N ASP A 35 -18.79 12.90 -3.54
CA ASP A 35 -18.02 12.38 -4.67
C ASP A 35 -17.54 10.94 -4.41
N ILE A 36 -17.93 10.01 -5.28
CA ILE A 36 -17.53 8.61 -5.19
C ILE A 36 -16.08 8.37 -5.62
N CYS A 37 -15.50 9.27 -6.44
CA CYS A 37 -14.18 9.11 -7.03
C CYS A 37 -13.04 9.29 -6.02
N ILE A 38 -13.34 9.70 -4.78
CA ILE A 38 -12.32 9.81 -3.72
C ILE A 38 -11.91 8.45 -3.13
N PHE A 39 -12.72 7.39 -3.35
CA PHE A 39 -12.46 6.06 -2.79
C PHE A 39 -11.70 5.21 -3.80
N SER A 40 -10.56 4.63 -3.36
CA SER A 40 -9.78 3.71 -4.20
C SER A 40 -10.24 2.26 -4.01
N HIS A 41 -10.15 1.74 -2.80
CA HIS A 41 -10.46 0.33 -2.52
C HIS A 41 -10.78 0.10 -1.04
N ARG A 42 -11.46 -1.02 -0.76
CA ARG A 42 -11.71 -1.47 0.61
C ARG A 42 -10.47 -2.14 1.18
N ILE A 43 -10.08 -1.74 2.39
CA ILE A 43 -9.01 -2.38 3.16
C ILE A 43 -9.60 -3.36 4.18
N VAL A 44 -8.88 -4.45 4.46
CA VAL A 44 -9.23 -5.33 5.57
C VAL A 44 -8.55 -4.81 6.83
N TRP A 45 -9.30 -4.76 7.93
CA TRP A 45 -8.83 -4.22 9.20
C TRP A 45 -9.36 -5.07 10.36
N GLU A 46 -8.68 -4.96 11.49
CA GLU A 46 -9.03 -5.63 12.73
C GLU A 46 -9.31 -4.62 13.83
N LYS A 47 -10.33 -4.90 14.64
CA LYS A 47 -10.67 -4.05 15.78
C LYS A 47 -9.62 -4.24 16.88
N GLY A 48 -8.89 -3.18 17.16
CA GLY A 48 -7.93 -3.13 18.25
C GLY A 48 -8.56 -2.72 19.58
N VAL A 49 -7.70 -2.51 20.57
CA VAL A 49 -8.07 -1.99 21.89
C VAL A 49 -8.46 -0.51 21.83
N ARG A 50 -9.38 -0.07 22.69
CA ARG A 50 -9.82 1.33 22.82
C ARG A 50 -10.30 1.97 21.50
N ASN A 51 -11.08 1.22 20.72
CA ASN A 51 -11.62 1.64 19.42
C ASN A 51 -10.56 1.94 18.33
N SER A 52 -9.31 1.48 18.51
CA SER A 52 -8.33 1.56 17.44
C SER A 52 -8.69 0.61 16.29
N CYS A 53 -8.27 0.99 15.09
CA CYS A 53 -8.32 0.17 13.89
C CYS A 53 -6.88 -0.23 13.56
N THR A 54 -6.64 -1.52 13.40
CA THR A 54 -5.32 -2.02 13.01
C THR A 54 -5.39 -2.58 11.60
N ILE A 55 -4.48 -2.10 10.74
CA ILE A 55 -4.35 -2.55 9.36
C ILE A 55 -2.95 -3.17 9.24
N TYR A 56 -2.89 -4.46 8.95
CA TYR A 56 -1.64 -5.16 8.65
C TYR A 56 -1.64 -5.59 7.18
N PRO A 57 -0.52 -5.40 6.46
CA PRO A 57 -0.30 -6.02 5.17
C PRO A 57 -0.47 -7.54 5.23
N ARG A 58 -1.14 -8.11 4.24
CA ARG A 58 -1.41 -9.55 4.17
C ARG A 58 -0.63 -10.21 3.05
N LYS A 59 -0.32 -11.49 3.22
CA LYS A 59 0.38 -12.28 2.21
C LYS A 59 -0.30 -12.18 0.84
N GLY A 60 0.50 -11.90 -0.18
CA GLY A 60 0.08 -11.74 -1.57
C GLY A 60 -0.37 -10.32 -1.95
N GLU A 61 -0.53 -9.42 -0.98
CA GLU A 61 -0.85 -8.02 -1.29
C GLU A 61 0.37 -7.25 -1.77
N THR A 62 0.11 -6.21 -2.55
CA THR A 62 1.11 -5.24 -3.00
C THR A 62 1.00 -3.94 -2.22
N TRP A 63 2.15 -3.41 -1.80
CA TRP A 63 2.22 -2.26 -0.91
C TRP A 63 3.33 -1.31 -1.35
N ALA A 64 3.12 -0.01 -1.12
CA ALA A 64 4.17 0.98 -1.15
C ALA A 64 4.82 1.08 0.24
N VAL A 65 6.14 0.97 0.27
CA VAL A 65 6.94 1.15 1.49
C VAL A 65 7.92 2.30 1.30
N TYR A 66 8.18 3.03 2.37
CA TYR A 66 9.12 4.15 2.35
C TYR A 66 10.55 3.67 2.13
N LYS A 67 11.25 4.26 1.15
CA LYS A 67 12.71 4.09 1.05
C LYS A 67 13.40 4.86 2.17
N ASN A 68 14.51 4.31 2.70
CA ASN A 68 15.35 4.95 3.71
C ASN A 68 14.59 5.43 4.97
N TRP A 69 13.53 4.73 5.35
CA TRP A 69 12.66 5.12 6.46
C TRP A 69 13.42 5.29 7.79
N ASN A 70 13.11 6.39 8.49
CA ASN A 70 13.55 6.68 9.86
C ASN A 70 12.33 6.82 10.77
N ILE A 71 12.41 6.23 11.98
CA ILE A 71 11.35 6.29 13.00
C ILE A 71 10.97 7.73 13.38
N GLU A 72 11.89 8.68 13.31
CA GLU A 72 11.62 10.10 13.56
C GLU A 72 10.56 10.67 12.61
N TRP A 73 10.40 10.10 11.42
CA TRP A 73 9.37 10.51 10.45
C TRP A 73 7.95 10.21 10.94
N SER A 74 7.77 9.26 11.86
CA SER A 74 6.47 8.96 12.44
C SER A 74 5.97 10.01 13.45
N SER A 75 6.83 10.95 13.84
CA SER A 75 6.50 11.99 14.83
C SER A 75 5.83 13.23 14.25
N ASP A 76 5.99 13.50 12.96
CA ASP A 76 5.39 14.64 12.26
C ASP A 76 4.54 14.20 11.06
N PRO A 77 3.19 14.19 11.17
CA PRO A 77 2.28 13.84 10.08
C PRO A 77 2.31 14.83 8.90
N ASN A 78 2.95 16.00 9.02
CA ASN A 78 3.05 16.95 7.92
C ASN A 78 4.36 16.82 7.14
N ASN A 79 5.27 15.93 7.55
CA ASN A 79 6.57 15.72 6.91
C ASN A 79 6.48 14.88 5.62
N HIS A 80 5.29 14.75 5.00
CA HIS A 80 5.04 13.95 3.79
C HIS A 80 5.58 14.56 2.48
N ARG A 81 6.38 15.63 2.55
CA ARG A 81 6.86 16.33 1.37
C ARG A 81 8.06 15.57 0.80
N GLU A 82 7.79 14.79 -0.25
CA GLU A 82 8.77 14.16 -1.16
C GLU A 82 9.36 12.81 -0.72
N PHE A 83 8.58 11.95 -0.07
CA PHE A 83 9.07 10.60 0.21
C PHE A 83 9.15 9.73 -1.05
N GLU A 84 10.31 9.12 -1.26
CA GLU A 84 10.47 8.04 -2.22
C GLU A 84 9.86 6.74 -1.71
N TYR A 85 9.07 6.10 -2.57
CA TYR A 85 8.51 4.78 -2.31
C TYR A 85 9.21 3.72 -3.15
N GLU A 86 9.24 2.52 -2.61
CA GLU A 86 9.41 1.31 -3.39
C GLU A 86 8.18 0.43 -3.27
N TYR A 87 7.91 -0.37 -4.30
CA TYR A 87 6.77 -1.27 -4.32
C TYR A 87 7.22 -2.66 -3.95
N VAL A 88 6.44 -3.33 -3.12
CA VAL A 88 6.73 -4.68 -2.65
C VAL A 88 5.49 -5.57 -2.75
N VAL A 89 5.72 -6.87 -2.89
CA VAL A 89 4.71 -7.90 -2.63
C VAL A 89 4.98 -8.54 -1.27
N VAL A 90 3.93 -8.73 -0.48
CA VAL A 90 4.00 -9.35 0.84
C VAL A 90 4.12 -10.87 0.71
N LEU A 91 5.13 -11.46 1.33
CA LEU A 91 5.42 -12.90 1.27
C LEU A 91 4.92 -13.68 2.49
N SER A 92 4.76 -13.00 3.64
CA SER A 92 4.25 -13.58 4.88
C SER A 92 3.24 -12.66 5.56
N ASP A 93 2.30 -13.22 6.32
CA ASP A 93 1.49 -12.42 7.24
C ASP A 93 2.34 -11.91 8.42
N TYR A 94 1.81 -10.91 9.13
CA TYR A 94 2.47 -10.30 10.28
C TYR A 94 2.65 -11.28 11.44
N THR A 95 3.82 -11.24 12.07
CA THR A 95 4.03 -11.82 13.40
C THR A 95 4.76 -10.83 14.31
N HIS A 96 4.47 -10.85 15.61
CA HIS A 96 5.19 -10.02 16.58
C HIS A 96 6.68 -10.33 16.67
N LYS A 97 7.11 -11.55 16.33
CA LYS A 97 8.50 -11.99 16.46
C LYS A 97 9.36 -11.56 15.27
N SER A 98 8.86 -11.71 14.06
CA SER A 98 9.63 -11.46 12.83
C SER A 98 9.15 -10.26 12.03
N GLY A 99 7.94 -9.75 12.26
CA GLY A 99 7.32 -8.74 11.40
C GLY A 99 6.80 -9.38 10.11
N ILE A 100 7.08 -8.74 8.95
CA ILE A 100 6.56 -9.13 7.63
C ILE A 100 7.70 -9.32 6.63
N SER A 101 7.70 -10.45 5.92
CA SER A 101 8.60 -10.68 4.80
C SER A 101 8.01 -10.11 3.52
N VAL A 102 8.82 -9.41 2.73
CA VAL A 102 8.40 -8.78 1.48
C VAL A 102 9.42 -9.03 0.36
N ALA A 103 8.98 -8.99 -0.89
CA ALA A 103 9.84 -8.95 -2.07
C ALA A 103 9.68 -7.65 -2.84
N ARG A 104 10.81 -7.05 -3.25
CA ARG A 104 10.84 -5.83 -4.07
C ARG A 104 10.29 -6.11 -5.47
N LEU A 105 9.42 -5.22 -5.92
CA LEU A 105 8.87 -5.20 -7.27
C LEU A 105 9.60 -4.16 -8.11
N VAL A 106 9.98 -4.54 -9.33
CA VAL A 106 10.62 -3.65 -10.32
C VAL A 106 9.70 -3.50 -11.53
N LYS A 107 9.62 -2.27 -12.05
CA LYS A 107 8.80 -1.94 -13.20
C LYS A 107 9.45 -2.49 -14.48
N LEU A 108 8.66 -3.15 -15.31
CA LEU A 108 9.10 -3.61 -16.63
C LEU A 108 9.13 -2.46 -17.62
N LYS A 109 10.25 -2.32 -18.31
CA LYS A 109 10.42 -1.32 -19.38
C LYS A 109 9.37 -1.52 -20.47
N GLY A 110 8.81 -0.40 -20.94
CA GLY A 110 7.78 -0.39 -21.97
C GLY A 110 6.35 -0.64 -21.49
N PHE A 111 6.16 -1.00 -20.22
CA PHE A 111 4.84 -1.11 -19.59
C PHE A 111 4.57 0.08 -18.67
N VAL A 112 3.32 0.53 -18.60
CA VAL A 112 2.94 1.64 -17.70
C VAL A 112 3.01 1.21 -16.23
N CYS A 113 2.51 0.01 -15.94
CA CYS A 113 2.25 -0.41 -14.56
C CYS A 113 2.48 -1.91 -14.30
N LEU A 114 3.24 -2.60 -15.17
CA LEU A 114 3.56 -4.01 -14.98
C LEU A 114 4.87 -4.17 -14.21
N PHE A 115 4.84 -4.94 -13.14
CA PHE A 115 5.96 -5.15 -12.24
C PHE A 115 6.23 -6.64 -12.01
N MET A 116 7.47 -6.96 -11.70
CA MET A 116 7.88 -8.31 -11.33
C MET A 116 8.73 -8.31 -10.06
N PRO A 117 8.72 -9.40 -9.26
CA PRO A 117 9.71 -9.57 -8.21
C PRO A 117 11.13 -9.51 -8.79
N THR A 118 12.01 -8.73 -8.17
CA THR A 118 13.38 -8.64 -8.65
C THR A 118 14.09 -9.99 -8.54
N LYS A 119 14.87 -10.33 -9.57
CA LYS A 119 15.68 -11.56 -9.63
C LYS A 119 16.97 -11.45 -8.81
N ASN A 120 17.32 -10.27 -8.31
CA ASN A 120 18.52 -10.07 -7.53
C ASN A 120 18.39 -10.75 -6.16
N THR A 121 18.97 -11.94 -6.01
CA THR A 121 18.86 -12.78 -4.80
C THR A 121 19.36 -12.09 -3.53
N ARG A 122 20.25 -11.09 -3.63
CA ARG A 122 20.79 -10.36 -2.46
C ARG A 122 19.88 -9.26 -1.96
N MET A 123 19.10 -8.63 -2.84
CA MET A 123 18.27 -7.46 -2.51
C MET A 123 16.78 -7.71 -2.76
N GLY A 124 16.42 -8.91 -3.21
CA GLY A 124 15.08 -9.16 -3.74
C GLY A 124 14.00 -9.38 -2.73
N SER A 125 14.34 -9.92 -1.56
CA SER A 125 13.43 -10.04 -0.43
C SER A 125 14.10 -9.59 0.84
N PHE A 126 13.34 -8.95 1.72
CA PHE A 126 13.81 -8.49 3.01
C PHE A 126 12.69 -8.59 4.05
N GLN A 127 13.09 -8.56 5.33
CA GLN A 127 12.16 -8.54 6.44
C GLN A 127 11.94 -7.10 6.87
N ILE A 128 10.68 -6.70 7.07
CA ILE A 128 10.32 -5.50 7.81
C ILE A 128 10.00 -5.94 9.25
N PRO A 129 10.87 -5.63 10.24
CA PRO A 129 10.69 -5.94 11.65
C PRO A 129 9.38 -5.40 12.22
N ALA A 130 8.87 -6.05 13.27
CA ALA A 130 7.57 -5.72 13.86
C ALA A 130 7.48 -4.31 14.47
N ASP A 131 8.60 -3.72 14.86
CA ASP A 131 8.75 -2.35 15.36
C ASP A 131 8.91 -1.31 14.23
N GLU A 132 9.03 -1.75 12.98
CA GLU A 132 9.15 -0.90 11.80
C GLU A 132 7.91 -0.96 10.88
N MET A 133 6.75 -1.39 11.40
CA MET A 133 5.52 -1.50 10.60
C MET A 133 5.06 -0.19 9.96
N LEU A 134 5.48 0.95 10.51
CA LEU A 134 5.21 2.28 9.95
C LEU A 134 6.00 2.57 8.66
N ARG A 135 6.88 1.66 8.22
CA ARG A 135 7.48 1.66 6.87
C ARG A 135 6.44 1.44 5.78
N PHE A 136 5.36 0.72 6.08
CA PHE A 136 4.25 0.55 5.15
C PHE A 136 3.45 1.85 5.04
N SER A 137 3.42 2.43 3.85
CA SER A 137 2.66 3.64 3.59
C SER A 137 1.21 3.31 3.27
N HIS A 138 0.98 2.56 2.19
CA HIS A 138 -0.36 2.23 1.74
C HIS A 138 -0.40 0.99 0.85
N ARG A 139 -1.54 0.32 0.85
CA ARG A 139 -1.82 -0.78 -0.08
C ARG A 139 -1.99 -0.22 -1.49
N VAL A 140 -1.40 -0.93 -2.44
CA VAL A 140 -1.50 -0.64 -3.87
C VAL A 140 -2.33 -1.75 -4.48
N PRO A 141 -3.53 -1.47 -5.03
CA PRO A 141 -4.30 -2.48 -5.73
C PRO A 141 -3.49 -3.07 -6.89
N SER A 142 -3.61 -4.38 -7.08
CA SER A 142 -2.94 -5.06 -8.18
C SER A 142 -3.72 -6.25 -8.69
N PHE A 143 -3.46 -6.59 -9.94
CA PHE A 143 -3.86 -7.83 -10.57
C PHE A 143 -2.64 -8.71 -10.82
N ARG A 144 -2.75 -10.01 -10.52
CA ARG A 144 -1.69 -10.97 -10.79
C ARG A 144 -1.94 -11.62 -12.15
N THR A 145 -1.00 -11.44 -13.05
CA THR A 145 -1.05 -11.97 -14.42
C THR A 145 -1.09 -13.49 -14.44
N SER A 146 -1.87 -14.02 -15.38
CA SER A 146 -2.05 -15.46 -15.64
C SER A 146 -1.13 -15.97 -16.75
N GLY A 147 -0.42 -15.08 -17.45
CA GLY A 147 0.45 -15.42 -18.58
C GLY A 147 -0.29 -15.61 -19.91
N LYS A 148 -1.58 -15.27 -19.95
CA LYS A 148 -2.46 -15.44 -21.13
C LYS A 148 -2.94 -14.10 -21.69
N GLU A 149 -2.60 -13.00 -21.03
CA GLU A 149 -3.05 -11.65 -21.39
C GLU A 149 -2.39 -11.18 -22.69
N GLN A 150 -1.09 -11.45 -22.86
CA GLN A 150 -0.31 -11.09 -24.04
C GLN A 150 0.90 -12.01 -24.20
N LYS A 151 1.42 -12.18 -25.43
CA LYS A 151 2.55 -13.07 -25.74
C LYS A 151 3.80 -12.82 -24.89
N ASP A 152 4.03 -11.57 -24.48
CA ASP A 152 5.23 -11.13 -23.77
C ASP A 152 4.99 -10.87 -22.26
N VAL A 153 3.83 -11.27 -21.73
CA VAL A 153 3.50 -11.11 -20.31
C VAL A 153 3.54 -12.48 -19.63
N PRO A 154 4.56 -12.76 -18.80
CA PRO A 154 4.66 -14.03 -18.07
C PRO A 154 3.60 -14.14 -16.96
N GLU A 155 3.29 -15.37 -16.56
CA GLU A 155 2.47 -15.63 -15.38
C GLU A 155 3.17 -15.16 -14.10
N GLY A 156 2.38 -14.59 -13.18
CA GLY A 156 2.81 -14.30 -11.82
C GLY A 156 3.39 -12.90 -11.60
N TYR A 157 3.38 -12.04 -12.61
CA TYR A 157 3.71 -10.61 -12.52
C TYR A 157 2.51 -9.81 -12.00
N PHE A 158 2.76 -8.56 -11.59
CA PHE A 158 1.78 -7.69 -10.92
C PHE A 158 1.52 -6.45 -11.77
N GLU A 159 0.29 -6.32 -12.26
CA GLU A 159 -0.20 -5.07 -12.82
C GLU A 159 -0.72 -4.20 -11.66
N LEU A 160 0.01 -3.13 -11.34
CA LEU A 160 -0.38 -2.21 -10.27
C LEU A 160 -1.36 -1.16 -10.81
N ASP A 161 -2.24 -0.65 -9.96
CA ASP A 161 -3.11 0.47 -10.32
C ASP A 161 -2.27 1.71 -10.72
N PRO A 162 -2.38 2.24 -11.96
CA PRO A 162 -1.60 3.39 -12.40
C PRO A 162 -1.85 4.67 -11.58
N ALA A 163 -3.06 4.86 -11.05
CA ALA A 163 -3.36 5.98 -10.15
C ALA A 163 -2.58 5.88 -8.84
N SER A 164 -1.98 4.72 -8.59
CA SER A 164 -1.19 4.42 -7.42
C SER A 164 0.31 4.59 -7.57
N LEU A 165 0.80 4.94 -8.78
CA LEU A 165 2.22 5.00 -9.09
C LEU A 165 2.78 6.42 -8.96
N VAL A 166 4.02 6.52 -8.50
CA VAL A 166 4.79 7.77 -8.59
C VAL A 166 5.35 7.95 -10.01
N SER A 167 5.56 9.19 -10.44
CA SER A 167 5.91 9.53 -11.82
C SER A 167 7.33 9.13 -12.23
N ASN A 168 8.26 8.92 -11.29
CA ASN A 168 9.69 8.70 -11.54
C ASN A 168 10.16 7.31 -11.07
N LEU A 169 9.72 6.25 -11.75
CA LEU A 169 10.12 4.88 -11.41
C LEU A 169 11.33 4.41 -12.20
N GLU A 170 12.28 3.77 -11.51
CA GLU A 170 13.37 3.05 -12.15
C GLU A 170 12.83 1.84 -12.93
N GLU A 171 13.25 1.73 -14.20
CA GLU A 171 12.88 0.64 -15.10
C GLU A 171 14.05 -0.33 -15.25
N ILE A 172 13.76 -1.63 -15.30
CA ILE A 172 14.76 -2.63 -15.67
C ILE A 172 14.77 -2.86 -17.18
N SER A 173 15.97 -2.88 -17.77
CA SER A 173 16.24 -3.10 -19.20
C SER A 173 15.93 -4.52 -19.66
#